data_AF-A0A2W7HU81-F1
#
_entry.id   AF-A0A2W7HU81-F1
#
_cell.length_a   1.000
_cell.length_b   1.000
_cell.length_c   1.000
_cell.angle_alpha   90.00
_cell.angle_beta   90.00
_cell.angle_gamma   90.00
#
_symmetry.space_group_name_H-M   'P 1'
#
loop_
_entity.id
_entity.type
_entity.pdbx_description
1 polymer ?
#
loop_
_entity_poly.entity_id
_entity_poly.type
_entity_poly.pdbx_seq_one_letter_code
_entity_poly.pdbx_strand_id
1 'polypeptide(L)' 'MRYNQFESIISAPRMSRYLTACSGNTRKSMTLYRLNLKLSQEFFTVISCFEISLRNKIDEHLISTLGND' A
#
# COMPACT_ATOMS: atom_id res chain seq x y z
N MET A 1 -3.42 18.83 11.02
CA MET A 1 -4.67 18.07 11.26
C MET A 1 -4.61 17.46 12.65
N ARG A 2 -5.71 17.46 13.41
CA ARG A 2 -5.78 16.79 14.72
C ARG A 2 -5.91 15.28 14.51
N TYR A 3 -5.38 14.47 15.43
CA TYR A 3 -5.39 12.99 15.32
C TYR A 3 -6.79 12.42 15.10
N ASN A 4 -7.80 12.87 15.86
CA ASN A 4 -9.16 12.35 15.75
C ASN A 4 -9.78 12.56 14.36
N GLN A 5 -9.47 13.70 13.71
CA GLN A 5 -9.90 13.96 12.33
C GLN A 5 -9.14 13.09 11.33
N PHE A 6 -7.85 12.86 11.59
CA PHE A 6 -7.02 11.97 10.78
C PHE A 6 -7.54 10.53 10.83
N GLU A 7 -7.83 10.06 12.03
CA GLU A 7 -8.35 8.73 12.30
C GLU A 7 -9.76 8.55 11.71
N SER A 8 -10.64 9.54 11.79
CA SER A 8 -11.97 9.45 11.19
C SER A 8 -11.93 9.33 9.67
N ILE A 9 -10.94 9.95 9.01
CA ILE A 9 -10.76 9.87 7.55
C ILE A 9 -10.14 8.52 7.13
N ILE A 10 -9.14 8.04 7.87
CA ILE A 10 -8.36 6.85 7.49
C ILE A 10 -8.93 5.53 8.02
N SER A 11 -9.65 5.57 9.13
CA SER A 11 -10.13 4.47 9.99
C SER A 11 -9.27 4.19 11.24
N ALA A 12 -9.97 3.95 12.35
CA ALA A 12 -9.40 3.58 13.64
C ALA A 12 -8.58 2.28 13.62
N PRO A 13 -9.00 1.18 12.95
CA PRO A 13 -8.20 -0.04 12.89
C PRO A 13 -6.84 0.18 12.23
N ARG A 14 -6.79 1.03 11.20
CA ARG A 14 -5.54 1.35 10.50
C ARG A 14 -4.61 2.18 11.37
N MET A 15 -5.12 3.24 12.01
CA MET A 15 -4.30 4.12 12.85
C MET A 15 -3.90 3.50 14.19
N SER A 16 -4.72 2.61 14.76
CA SER A 16 -4.44 1.91 16.02
C SER A 16 -3.08 1.20 16.01
N ARG A 17 -2.72 0.54 14.89
CA ARG A 17 -1.42 -0.11 14.72
C ARG A 17 -0.24 0.86 14.91
N TYR A 18 -0.34 2.05 14.33
CA TYR A 18 0.70 3.09 14.42
C TYR A 18 0.71 3.75 15.81
N LEU A 19 -0.47 3.90 16.42
CA LEU A 19 -0.61 4.46 17.76
C LEU A 19 0.01 3.56 18.83
N THR A 20 -0.26 2.25 18.77
CA THR A 20 0.35 1.24 19.64
C THR A 20 1.87 1.21 19.47
N ALA A 21 2.36 1.21 18.22
CA ALA A 21 3.80 1.25 17.94
C ALA A 21 4.49 2.53 18.45
N CYS A 22 3.74 3.63 18.58
CA CYS A 22 4.21 4.91 19.08
C CYS A 22 3.88 5.15 20.56
N SER A 23 3.50 4.11 21.33
CA SER A 23 3.15 4.19 22.75
C SER A 23 2.09 5.27 23.06
N GLY A 24 1.05 5.38 22.24
CA GLY A 24 -0.02 6.37 22.42
C GLY A 24 0.33 7.77 21.92
N ASN A 25 1.54 8.01 21.40
CA ASN A 25 1.92 9.31 20.87
C ASN A 25 1.27 9.57 19.50
N THR A 26 0.17 10.32 19.52
CA THR A 26 -0.65 10.64 18.34
C THR A 26 0.13 11.37 17.24
N ARG A 27 1.07 12.26 17.59
CA ARG A 27 1.90 13.00 16.63
C ARG A 27 2.87 12.05 15.90
N LYS A 28 3.59 11.22 16.66
CA LYS A 28 4.52 10.23 16.08
C LYS A 28 3.78 9.21 15.23
N SER A 29 2.61 8.76 15.67
CA SER A 29 1.75 7.83 14.93
C SER A 29 1.34 8.39 13.55
N MET A 30 0.86 9.64 13.50
CA MET A 30 0.54 10.30 12.22
C MET A 30 1.77 10.46 11.32
N THR A 31 2.93 10.81 11.89
CA THR A 31 4.18 10.89 11.12
C THR A 31 4.57 9.53 10.54
N LEU A 32 4.50 8.46 11.34
CA LEU A 32 4.84 7.11 10.92
C LEU A 32 3.92 6.62 9.80
N TYR A 33 2.62 6.88 9.89
CA TYR A 33 1.68 6.57 8.81
C TYR A 33 2.00 7.34 7.51
N ARG A 34 2.35 8.63 7.59
CA ARG A 34 2.75 9.41 6.41
C ARG A 34 4.03 8.88 5.76
N LEU A 35 4.99 8.42 6.56
CA LEU A 35 6.20 7.77 6.05
C LEU A 35 5.88 6.45 5.35
N ASN A 36 4.95 5.65 5.90
CA ASN A 36 4.48 4.44 5.23
C ASN A 36 3.80 4.73 3.88
N LEU A 37 2.98 5.79 3.79
CA LEU A 37 2.41 6.23 2.52
C LEU A 37 3.48 6.66 1.52
N LYS A 38 4.46 7.46 1.95
CA LYS A 38 5.56 7.88 1.07
C LYS A 38 6.34 6.67 0.54
N LEU A 39 6.69 5.74 1.41
CA LEU A 39 7.37 4.50 1.00
C LEU A 39 6.53 3.75 -0.05
N SER A 40 5.23 3.59 0.20
CA SER A 40 4.32 2.89 -0.72
C SER A 40 4.24 3.58 -2.09
N GLN A 41 4.30 4.91 -2.12
CA GLN A 41 4.33 5.69 -3.35
C GLN A 41 5.60 5.45 -4.16
N GLU A 42 6.77 5.39 -3.52
CA GLU A 42 8.04 5.10 -4.22
C GLU A 42 8.04 3.70 -4.88
N PHE A 43 7.36 2.73 -4.27
CA PHE A 43 7.22 1.39 -4.82
C PHE A 43 6.17 1.27 -5.92
N PHE A 44 5.31 2.28 -6.13
CA PHE A 44 4.18 2.19 -7.05
C PHE A 44 4.65 1.84 -8.47
N THR A 45 5.64 2.56 -8.99
CA THR A 45 6.18 2.32 -10.35
C THR A 45 6.78 0.92 -10.48
N VAL A 46 7.55 0.46 -9.49
CA VAL A 46 8.19 -0.86 -9.52
C VAL A 46 7.13 -1.97 -9.53
N ILE A 47 6.11 -1.85 -8.67
CA ILE A 47 5.00 -2.81 -8.60
C ILE A 47 4.21 -2.79 -9.92
N SER A 48 3.94 -1.62 -10.50
CA SER A 48 3.26 -1.51 -11.80
C SER A 48 4.06 -2.18 -12.93
N CYS A 49 5.36 -1.94 -13.01
CA CYS A 49 6.21 -2.60 -14.01
C CYS A 49 6.24 -4.12 -13.82
N PHE A 50 6.32 -4.58 -12.57
CA PHE A 50 6.28 -6.00 -12.23
C PHE A 50 4.94 -6.63 -12.62
N GLU A 51 3.81 -6.00 -12.29
CA GLU A 51 2.47 -6.48 -12.63
C GLU A 51 2.33 -6.65 -14.15
N ILE A 52 2.65 -5.63 -14.93
CA ILE A 52 2.55 -5.69 -16.41
C ILE A 52 3.43 -6.81 -16.95
N SER A 53 4.68 -6.89 -16.49
CA SER A 53 5.62 -7.90 -16.96
C SER A 53 5.15 -9.31 -16.65
N LEU A 54 4.65 -9.54 -15.44
CA LEU A 54 4.14 -10.83 -15.00
C LEU A 54 2.86 -11.20 -15.76
N ARG A 55 1.91 -10.26 -15.86
CA ARG A 55 0.65 -10.47 -16.59
C ARG A 55 0.91 -10.83 -18.04
N ASN A 56 1.79 -10.10 -18.73
CA ASN A 56 2.13 -10.40 -20.12
C ASN A 56 2.80 -11.77 -20.27
N LYS A 57 3.67 -12.17 -19.33
CA LYS A 57 4.29 -13.50 -19.38
C LYS A 57 3.33 -14.64 -19.11
N ILE A 58 2.36 -14.43 -18.21
CA ILE A 58 1.27 -15.39 -17.99
C ILE A 58 0.43 -15.52 -19.26
N ASP A 59 0.06 -14.39 -19.88
CA ASP A 59 -0.72 -14.36 -21.12
C ASP A 59 -0.02 -15.11 -22.26
N GLU A 60 1.26 -14.80 -22.52
CA GLU A 60 2.09 -15.52 -23.50
C GLU A 60 2.14 -17.04 -23.23
N HIS A 61 2.30 -17.43 -21.97
CA HIS A 61 2.37 -18.84 -21.58
C HIS A 61 1.04 -19.57 -21.79
N LEU A 62 -0.08 -18.94 -21.43
CA LEU A 62 -1.41 -19.52 -21.58
C LEU A 62 -1.80 -19.63 -23.06
N ILE A 63 -1.55 -18.59 -23.86
CA ILE A 63 -1.75 -18.63 -25.32
C ILE A 63 -0.95 -19.78 -25.95
N SER A 64 0.32 -19.93 -25.55
CA SER A 64 1.17 -21.03 -26.05
C SER A 64 0.66 -22.42 -25.67
N THR A 65 -0.08 -22.55 -24.56
CA THR A 65 -0.49 -23.86 -24.02
C THR A 65 -1.91 -24.23 -24.42
N LEU A 66 -2.80 -23.24 -24.53
CA LEU A 66 -4.23 -23.43 -24.69
C LEU A 66 -4.78 -22.92 -26.03
N GLY A 67 -3.97 -22.19 -26.81
CA GLY A 67 -4.45 -21.48 -28.00
C GLY A 67 -4.94 -20.07 -27.69
N ASN A 68 -5.34 -19.33 -28.73
CA ASN A 68 -5.70 -17.90 -28.65
C ASN A 68 -7.15 -17.64 -29.12
N ASP A 69 -8.05 -18.55 -28.78
CA ASP A 69 -9.46 -18.52 -29.25
C ASP A 69 -10.37 -17.64 -28.38
#